data_AF-A0A5D2I177-F1
#
_entry.id   AF-A0A5D2I177-F1
#
_cell.length_a   1.000
_cell.length_b   1.000
_cell.length_c   1.000
_cell.angle_alpha   90.00
_cell.angle_beta   90.00
_cell.angle_gamma   90.00
#
_symmetry.space_group_name_H-M   'P 1'
#
loop_
_entity.id
_entity.type
_entity.pdbx_description
1 polymer ?
#
loop_
_entity_poly.entity_id
_entity_poly.type
_entity_poly.pdbx_seq_one_letter_code
_entity_poly.pdbx_strand_id
1 'polypeptide(L)'
;MDRLRPRQRPVFSGFTKAEIEKMEKLFMESRELLQSKEFCQKLARNFSSSSGRAGKPIVKWNEVQNWFTTRQQESKVKVPSVTNTYKDESGLPQTCLLNDGDQSSPILKAEASCLWKSMYPVANFFFCFLGLVSKVGEKVSDLSELEFEAKSSTDGAWYDVDMFLSHRVTSSGETEVRVRFVGFGAEEDEWVNVKKAVRGRSIPFEHSECCKVMVGGLVLCLQERRDQSIYYDAHVLEIERKTHDIRGCRCLFFIRYDHDSSEETVRLRRLCRILG
;
A
#
# COMPACT_ATOMS: atom_id res chain seq x y z
N MET A 1 19.75 -54.09 16.88
CA MET A 1 20.25 -53.05 15.95
C MET A 1 19.19 -51.99 15.86
N ASP A 2 19.51 -50.77 16.26
CA ASP A 2 18.53 -49.69 16.39
C ASP A 2 18.04 -49.17 15.03
N ARG A 3 16.73 -48.93 14.94
CA ARG A 3 16.14 -48.20 13.83
C ARG A 3 16.51 -46.72 13.98
N LEU A 4 17.65 -46.34 13.40
CA LEU A 4 18.07 -44.94 13.30
C LEU A 4 16.91 -44.11 12.75
N ARG A 5 16.42 -43.16 13.55
CA ARG A 5 15.31 -42.26 13.16
C ARG A 5 15.65 -41.62 11.81
N PRO A 6 14.71 -41.57 10.84
CA PRO A 6 14.91 -40.81 9.61
C PRO A 6 15.30 -39.38 9.98
N ARG A 7 16.56 -39.04 9.70
CA ARG A 7 17.10 -37.72 10.00
C ARG A 7 16.52 -36.76 8.96
N GLN A 8 15.32 -36.25 9.22
CA GLN A 8 14.78 -35.09 8.53
C GLN A 8 15.81 -33.97 8.70
N ARG A 9 16.65 -33.79 7.68
CA ARG A 9 17.40 -32.56 7.49
C ARG A 9 16.35 -31.49 7.22
N PRO A 10 16.18 -30.46 8.06
CA PRO A 10 15.53 -29.25 7.60
C PRO A 10 16.33 -28.79 6.39
N VAL A 11 15.68 -28.60 5.24
CA VAL A 11 16.31 -27.89 4.12
C VAL A 11 16.60 -26.49 4.66
N PHE A 12 17.88 -26.18 4.91
CA PHE A 12 18.26 -24.95 5.58
C PHE A 12 18.05 -23.78 4.63
N SER A 13 16.85 -23.22 4.67
CA SER A 13 16.25 -22.49 3.55
C SER A 13 16.68 -21.04 3.43
N GLY A 14 17.57 -20.57 4.32
CA GLY A 14 18.00 -19.16 4.38
C GLY A 14 16.93 -18.19 4.93
N PHE A 15 15.72 -18.68 5.20
CA PHE A 15 14.59 -17.93 5.74
C PHE A 15 14.50 -18.04 7.27
N THR A 16 13.99 -17.00 7.93
CA THR A 16 13.63 -17.09 9.37
C THR A 16 12.28 -17.80 9.57
N LYS A 17 11.99 -18.24 10.80
CA LYS A 17 10.72 -18.91 11.14
C LYS A 17 9.49 -18.07 10.76
N ALA A 18 9.52 -16.77 11.03
CA ALA A 18 8.44 -15.84 10.67
C ALA A 18 8.29 -15.62 9.15
N GLU A 19 9.39 -15.70 8.39
CA GLU A 19 9.35 -15.67 6.91
C GLU A 19 8.69 -16.93 6.37
N ILE A 20 9.02 -18.10 6.92
CA ILE A 20 8.40 -19.39 6.57
C ILE A 20 6.91 -19.38 6.92
N GLU A 21 6.53 -18.97 8.13
CA GLU A 21 5.12 -18.86 8.56
C GLU A 21 4.31 -17.91 7.67
N LYS A 22 4.91 -16.79 7.23
CA LYS A 22 4.27 -15.85 6.29
C LYS A 22 4.10 -16.47 4.89
N MET A 23 5.09 -17.22 4.40
CA MET A 23 4.97 -17.95 3.12
C MET A 23 3.95 -19.10 3.20
N GLU A 24 3.88 -19.81 4.33
CA GLU A 24 2.88 -20.88 4.55
C GLU A 24 1.46 -20.33 4.62
N LYS A 25 1.25 -19.18 5.28
CA LYS A 25 -0.03 -18.46 5.25
C LYS A 25 -0.44 -18.10 3.82
N LEU A 26 0.45 -17.42 3.08
CA LEU A 26 0.19 -17.00 1.70
C LEU A 26 -0.08 -18.18 0.75
N PHE A 27 0.58 -19.32 0.95
CA PHE A 27 0.38 -20.56 0.19
C PHE A 27 -1.02 -21.18 0.39
N MET A 28 -1.61 -21.01 1.58
CA MET A 28 -2.98 -21.47 1.86
C MET A 28 -4.04 -20.48 1.39
N GLU A 29 -3.77 -19.17 1.46
CA GLU A 29 -4.71 -18.11 1.08
C GLU A 29 -4.84 -17.93 -0.45
N SER A 30 -3.78 -18.16 -1.23
CA SER A 30 -3.81 -18.02 -2.68
C SER A 30 -2.85 -19.01 -3.35
N ARG A 31 -3.38 -19.92 -4.18
CA ARG A 31 -2.57 -20.84 -4.99
C ARG A 31 -2.17 -20.29 -6.37
N GLU A 32 -2.89 -19.30 -6.89
CA GLU A 32 -2.75 -18.85 -8.29
C GLU A 32 -1.72 -17.73 -8.44
N LEU A 33 -1.66 -16.77 -7.51
CA LEU A 33 -0.66 -15.69 -7.51
C LEU A 33 0.80 -16.18 -7.34
N LEU A 34 0.98 -17.43 -6.88
CA LEU A 34 2.30 -18.02 -6.55
C LEU A 34 3.23 -18.19 -7.76
N GLN A 35 2.72 -18.06 -8.99
CA GLN A 35 3.52 -18.12 -10.22
C GLN A 35 4.01 -16.74 -10.69
N SER A 36 3.47 -15.63 -10.15
CA SER A 36 3.93 -14.29 -10.51
C SER A 36 5.35 -14.03 -9.97
N LYS A 37 6.21 -13.57 -10.88
CA LYS A 37 7.57 -13.12 -10.58
C LYS A 37 7.55 -11.83 -9.76
N GLU A 38 6.57 -10.98 -10.02
CA GLU A 38 6.30 -9.68 -9.40
C GLU A 38 5.89 -9.88 -7.94
N PHE A 39 5.00 -10.85 -7.67
CA PHE A 39 4.65 -11.30 -6.32
C PHE A 39 5.88 -11.82 -5.56
N CYS A 40 6.67 -12.71 -6.17
CA CYS A 40 7.91 -13.22 -5.56
C CYS A 40 8.93 -12.10 -5.28
N GLN A 41 9.01 -11.08 -6.13
CA GLN A 41 9.86 -9.90 -5.92
C GLN A 41 9.32 -9.00 -4.79
N LYS A 42 8.03 -8.69 -4.75
CA LYS A 42 7.40 -7.90 -3.68
C LYS A 42 7.60 -8.57 -2.31
N LEU A 43 7.43 -9.90 -2.24
CA LEU A 43 7.65 -10.65 -1.01
C LEU A 43 9.14 -10.73 -0.59
N ALA A 44 10.07 -10.94 -1.53
CA ALA A 44 11.51 -10.94 -1.25
C ALA A 44 12.04 -9.56 -0.80
N ARG A 45 11.53 -8.47 -1.37
CA ARG A 45 11.80 -7.09 -0.90
C ARG A 45 11.32 -6.93 0.55
N ASN A 46 10.06 -7.26 0.83
CA ASN A 46 9.45 -7.16 2.16
C ASN A 46 10.15 -8.01 3.24
N PHE A 47 10.76 -9.13 2.86
CA PHE A 47 11.60 -9.91 3.78
C PHE A 47 12.98 -9.26 3.98
N SER A 48 13.59 -8.74 2.92
CA SER A 48 14.91 -8.09 2.99
C SER A 48 14.89 -6.77 3.77
N SER A 49 13.77 -6.05 3.78
CA SER A 49 13.55 -4.84 4.58
C SER A 49 13.03 -5.12 6.00
N SER A 50 12.87 -6.39 6.39
CA SER A 50 12.39 -6.75 7.74
C SER A 50 13.49 -6.57 8.79
N SER A 51 13.15 -5.95 9.92
CA SER A 51 14.05 -5.82 11.08
C SER A 51 14.59 -7.16 11.58
N GLY A 52 13.84 -8.26 11.44
CA GLY A 52 14.27 -9.62 11.74
C GLY A 52 15.42 -10.17 10.86
N ARG A 53 15.81 -9.45 9.80
CA ARG A 53 16.96 -9.77 8.93
C ARG A 53 18.15 -8.82 9.06
N ALA A 54 18.18 -7.94 10.07
CA ALA A 54 19.36 -7.12 10.34
C ALA A 54 20.66 -7.96 10.38
N GLY A 55 21.67 -7.56 9.58
CA GLY A 55 22.94 -8.27 9.44
C GLY A 55 22.93 -9.56 8.61
N LYS A 56 21.80 -9.96 7.99
CA LYS A 56 21.69 -11.17 7.15
C LYS A 56 21.70 -10.82 5.66
N PRO A 57 22.07 -11.76 4.76
CA PRO A 57 21.99 -11.54 3.32
C PRO A 57 20.58 -11.20 2.84
N ILE A 58 20.51 -10.37 1.79
CA ILE A 58 19.29 -10.00 1.06
C ILE A 58 18.62 -11.26 0.49
N VAL A 59 17.30 -11.36 0.64
CA VAL A 59 16.50 -12.44 0.05
C VAL A 59 16.34 -12.19 -1.45
N LYS A 60 16.67 -13.19 -2.27
CA LYS A 60 16.44 -13.14 -3.71
C LYS A 60 15.04 -13.65 -4.05
N TRP A 61 14.38 -13.03 -5.02
CA TRP A 61 13.04 -13.43 -5.45
C TRP A 61 12.98 -14.89 -5.95
N ASN A 62 14.09 -15.40 -6.52
CA ASN A 62 14.23 -16.80 -6.93
C ASN A 62 14.19 -17.78 -5.74
N GLU A 63 14.70 -17.39 -4.56
CA GLU A 63 14.68 -18.25 -3.36
C GLU A 63 13.25 -18.42 -2.85
N VAL A 64 12.47 -17.33 -2.88
CA VAL A 64 11.03 -17.33 -2.57
C VAL A 64 10.23 -18.15 -3.59
N GLN A 65 10.49 -17.97 -4.89
CA GLN A 65 9.83 -18.74 -5.96
C GLN A 65 10.15 -20.24 -5.87
N ASN A 66 11.40 -20.60 -5.58
CA ASN A 66 11.83 -21.99 -5.38
C ASN A 66 11.17 -22.61 -4.13
N TRP A 67 10.98 -21.84 -3.06
CA TRP A 67 10.26 -22.30 -1.86
C TRP A 67 8.80 -22.67 -2.20
N PHE A 68 8.07 -21.77 -2.88
CA PHE A 68 6.68 -22.06 -3.28
C PHE A 68 6.58 -23.22 -4.28
N THR A 69 7.52 -23.32 -5.22
CA THR A 69 7.58 -24.42 -6.20
C THR A 69 7.82 -25.77 -5.51
N THR A 70 8.75 -25.82 -4.55
CA THR A 70 9.01 -27.01 -3.72
C THR A 70 7.78 -27.39 -2.91
N ARG A 71 7.12 -26.43 -2.22
CA ARG A 71 5.88 -26.70 -1.48
C ARG A 71 4.72 -27.18 -2.37
N GLN A 72 4.59 -26.66 -3.59
CA GLN A 72 3.62 -27.20 -4.55
C GLN A 72 3.93 -28.65 -4.92
N GLN A 73 5.20 -29.00 -5.18
CA GLN A 73 5.60 -30.38 -5.47
C GLN A 73 5.34 -31.31 -4.28
N GLU A 74 5.73 -30.92 -3.05
CA GLU A 74 5.42 -31.68 -1.83
C GLU A 74 3.90 -31.87 -1.64
N SER A 75 3.09 -30.86 -1.94
CA SER A 75 1.62 -30.96 -1.85
C SER A 75 1.00 -31.90 -2.88
N LYS A 76 1.67 -32.12 -4.04
CA LYS A 76 1.25 -33.07 -5.09
C LYS A 76 1.75 -34.50 -4.81
N VAL A 77 2.95 -34.64 -4.23
CA VAL A 77 3.56 -35.93 -3.87
C VAL A 77 2.84 -36.62 -2.70
N LYS A 78 2.02 -35.90 -1.93
CA LYS A 78 1.30 -36.45 -0.76
C LYS A 78 0.01 -37.22 -1.09
N VAL A 79 -0.18 -37.65 -2.35
CA VAL A 79 -1.14 -38.69 -2.74
C VAL A 79 -0.39 -39.80 -3.48
N PRO A 80 -0.22 -41.00 -2.90
CA PRO A 80 0.30 -42.14 -3.65
C PRO A 80 -0.78 -42.66 -4.59
N SER A 81 -0.56 -42.57 -5.91
CA SER A 81 -1.39 -43.22 -6.91
C SER A 81 -0.56 -44.27 -7.64
N VAL A 82 -0.82 -45.54 -7.31
CA VAL A 82 -0.18 -46.70 -7.94
C VAL A 82 -1.19 -47.35 -8.87
N THR A 83 -0.87 -47.31 -10.17
CA THR A 83 -1.41 -48.11 -11.29
C THR A 83 -2.89 -47.98 -11.71
N ASN A 84 -3.03 -47.74 -13.03
CA ASN A 84 -3.88 -48.44 -14.00
C ASN A 84 -5.41 -48.20 -14.05
N THR A 85 -5.79 -47.47 -15.11
CA THR A 85 -6.52 -48.00 -16.27
C THR A 85 -7.69 -48.98 -16.02
N TYR A 86 -8.91 -48.42 -16.08
CA TYR A 86 -10.19 -49.00 -16.51
C TYR A 86 -10.43 -50.52 -16.38
N LYS A 87 -11.40 -50.88 -15.52
CA LYS A 87 -12.45 -51.87 -15.86
C LYS A 87 -13.82 -51.39 -15.36
N ASP A 88 -14.85 -52.10 -15.82
CA ASP A 88 -16.18 -51.61 -16.16
C ASP A 88 -17.27 -51.94 -15.10
N GLU A 89 -18.49 -51.48 -15.39
CA GLU A 89 -19.82 -51.95 -14.95
C GLU A 89 -20.43 -51.60 -13.57
N SER A 90 -21.68 -51.10 -13.69
CA SER A 90 -22.86 -51.34 -12.84
C SER A 90 -23.10 -50.51 -11.55
N GLY A 91 -24.40 -50.24 -11.28
CA GLY A 91 -24.91 -50.10 -9.90
C GLY A 91 -25.32 -48.72 -9.36
N LEU A 92 -26.33 -48.05 -9.95
CA LEU A 92 -27.31 -47.28 -9.16
C LEU A 92 -28.49 -48.22 -8.79
N PRO A 93 -29.38 -47.92 -7.80
CA PRO A 93 -29.63 -46.60 -7.19
C PRO A 93 -29.75 -46.57 -5.64
N GLN A 94 -30.04 -45.37 -5.11
CA GLN A 94 -30.94 -45.01 -3.97
C GLN A 94 -31.16 -46.04 -2.83
N THR A 95 -31.05 -45.67 -1.54
CA THR A 95 -31.97 -44.73 -0.87
C THR A 95 -31.33 -43.88 0.25
N CYS A 96 -32.13 -42.94 0.81
CA CYS A 96 -31.83 -42.07 1.96
C CYS A 96 -32.59 -42.52 3.24
N LEU A 97 -32.65 -41.65 4.27
CA LEU A 97 -33.35 -41.78 5.58
C LEU A 97 -32.56 -42.57 6.67
N LEU A 98 -32.50 -42.21 7.97
CA LEU A 98 -32.92 -41.06 8.82
C LEU A 98 -31.83 -40.90 9.94
N ASN A 99 -31.55 -39.74 10.56
CA ASN A 99 -32.23 -39.09 11.72
C ASN A 99 -32.45 -40.02 12.95
N ASP A 100 -32.33 -39.59 14.22
CA ASP A 100 -32.17 -38.26 14.86
C ASP A 100 -30.97 -38.27 15.86
N GLY A 101 -30.36 -37.15 16.30
CA GLY A 101 -30.88 -36.14 17.26
C GLY A 101 -29.82 -35.94 18.39
N ASP A 102 -29.95 -35.13 19.44
CA ASP A 102 -30.81 -33.98 19.82
C ASP A 102 -30.18 -33.41 21.13
N GLN A 103 -30.19 -32.13 21.59
CA GLN A 103 -30.81 -30.84 21.22
C GLN A 103 -29.84 -29.67 21.51
N SER A 104 -30.07 -28.49 20.89
CA SER A 104 -30.24 -27.18 21.58
C SER A 104 -30.03 -25.97 20.64
N SER A 105 -30.78 -24.90 20.89
CA SER A 105 -30.77 -23.63 20.14
C SER A 105 -31.26 -22.49 21.08
N PRO A 106 -31.21 -21.19 20.73
CA PRO A 106 -30.66 -20.54 19.53
C PRO A 106 -29.79 -19.28 19.83
N ILE A 107 -29.42 -18.51 18.78
CA ILE A 107 -28.92 -17.10 18.81
C ILE A 107 -27.45 -16.88 19.29
N LEU A 108 -26.82 -15.82 18.75
CA LEU A 108 -25.46 -15.28 19.00
C LEU A 108 -24.23 -16.14 18.63
N LYS A 109 -23.77 -16.01 17.37
CA LYS A 109 -22.35 -15.69 17.06
C LYS A 109 -22.15 -15.17 15.62
N ALA A 110 -22.80 -14.04 15.31
CA ALA A 110 -22.62 -13.31 14.04
C ALA A 110 -21.40 -12.36 14.08
N GLU A 111 -20.26 -12.84 14.59
CA GLU A 111 -19.10 -12.01 14.97
C GLU A 111 -17.79 -12.52 14.32
N ALA A 112 -17.70 -12.40 13.00
CA ALA A 112 -16.44 -12.54 12.26
C ALA A 112 -16.51 -11.93 10.84
N SER A 113 -17.61 -12.15 10.12
CA SER A 113 -17.78 -11.68 8.73
C SER A 113 -18.14 -10.18 8.62
N CYS A 114 -18.50 -9.54 9.73
CA CYS A 114 -19.02 -8.16 9.76
C CYS A 114 -17.93 -7.07 9.77
N LEU A 115 -16.69 -7.36 10.17
CA LEU A 115 -15.69 -6.30 10.41
C LEU A 115 -15.16 -5.59 9.15
N TRP A 116 -15.24 -6.20 7.96
CA TRP A 116 -15.01 -5.48 6.69
C TRP A 116 -16.32 -4.94 6.09
N LYS A 117 -17.45 -5.59 6.38
CA LYS A 117 -18.80 -5.12 6.01
C LYS A 117 -19.38 -4.06 6.96
N SER A 118 -18.56 -3.54 7.88
CA SER A 118 -18.91 -2.42 8.77
C SER A 118 -18.22 -1.11 8.37
N MET A 119 -17.51 -1.07 7.24
CA MET A 119 -16.88 0.16 6.69
C MET A 119 -17.62 0.70 5.44
N TYR A 120 -18.95 0.53 5.38
CA TYR A 120 -19.80 1.21 4.41
C TYR A 120 -20.10 2.67 4.82
N PRO A 121 -19.07 3.53 4.90
CA PRO A 121 -19.18 4.84 4.24
C PRO A 121 -18.15 5.03 3.11
N VAL A 122 -17.00 4.35 3.16
CA VAL A 122 -15.84 4.69 2.29
C VAL A 122 -16.09 4.30 0.83
N ALA A 123 -16.95 3.31 0.56
CA ALA A 123 -17.38 2.97 -0.81
C ALA A 123 -18.05 4.14 -1.54
N ASN A 124 -18.81 4.99 -0.83
CA ASN A 124 -19.39 6.21 -1.41
C ASN A 124 -18.32 7.28 -1.66
N PHE A 125 -17.28 7.37 -0.83
CA PHE A 125 -16.17 8.29 -1.10
C PHE A 125 -15.40 7.86 -2.35
N PHE A 126 -15.14 6.56 -2.49
CA PHE A 126 -14.52 5.97 -3.68
C PHE A 126 -15.34 6.27 -4.94
N PHE A 127 -16.66 6.06 -4.92
CA PHE A 127 -17.55 6.42 -6.04
C PHE A 127 -17.65 7.93 -6.30
N CYS A 128 -17.56 8.78 -5.27
CA CYS A 128 -17.59 10.24 -5.41
C CYS A 128 -16.32 10.77 -6.10
N PHE A 129 -15.14 10.21 -5.76
CA PHE A 129 -13.87 10.57 -6.39
C PHE A 129 -13.77 10.02 -7.82
N LEU A 130 -14.13 8.75 -8.04
CA LEU A 130 -14.17 8.14 -9.39
C LEU A 130 -15.24 8.79 -10.29
N GLY A 131 -16.31 9.32 -9.70
CA GLY A 131 -17.38 10.04 -10.40
C GLY A 131 -16.91 11.34 -11.07
N LEU A 132 -15.81 11.95 -10.60
CA LEU A 132 -15.21 13.12 -11.25
C LEU A 132 -14.38 12.75 -12.48
N VAL A 133 -13.84 11.52 -12.53
CA VAL A 133 -12.95 11.00 -13.58
C VAL A 133 -13.71 10.15 -14.61
N SER A 134 -15.01 9.90 -14.41
CA SER A 134 -15.83 9.01 -15.25
C SER A 134 -16.25 9.62 -16.61
N LYS A 135 -15.28 9.84 -17.51
CA LYS A 135 -15.52 9.94 -18.97
C LYS A 135 -14.74 8.88 -19.73
N VAL A 136 -15.49 7.90 -20.24
CA VAL A 136 -15.02 6.71 -20.98
C VAL A 136 -14.29 5.71 -20.07
N GLY A 137 -14.65 4.42 -20.19
CA GLY A 137 -14.18 3.39 -19.27
C GLY A 137 -12.79 2.88 -19.62
N GLU A 138 -11.80 3.21 -18.79
CA GLU A 138 -10.47 2.60 -18.81
C GLU A 138 -10.29 1.63 -17.62
N LYS A 139 -9.44 0.61 -17.81
CA LYS A 139 -9.37 -0.55 -16.91
C LYS A 139 -8.48 -0.23 -15.70
N VAL A 140 -9.07 0.42 -14.69
CA VAL A 140 -8.42 0.85 -13.44
C VAL A 140 -7.48 -0.24 -12.91
N SER A 141 -6.19 0.07 -12.91
CA SER A 141 -5.10 -0.83 -12.56
C SER A 141 -4.30 -0.26 -11.40
N ASP A 142 -3.86 -1.15 -10.50
CA ASP A 142 -3.14 -0.91 -9.24
C ASP A 142 -3.58 0.31 -8.39
N LEU A 143 -4.68 0.12 -7.65
CA LEU A 143 -5.13 1.06 -6.61
C LEU A 143 -4.22 1.08 -5.36
N SER A 144 -3.11 0.32 -5.31
CA SER A 144 -2.20 0.27 -4.15
C SER A 144 -1.00 1.22 -4.22
N GLU A 145 -0.90 2.04 -5.27
CA GLU A 145 0.14 3.07 -5.44
C GLU A 145 -0.38 4.51 -5.24
N LEU A 146 -1.66 4.70 -4.91
CA LEU A 146 -2.28 6.02 -4.72
C LEU A 146 -2.03 6.58 -3.31
N GLU A 147 -0.96 7.34 -3.16
CA GLU A 147 -0.62 8.09 -1.95
C GLU A 147 -1.20 9.52 -1.98
N PHE A 148 -1.64 10.04 -0.83
CA PHE A 148 -2.31 11.33 -0.71
C PHE A 148 -1.67 12.24 0.34
N GLU A 149 -1.75 13.55 0.09
CA GLU A 149 -1.47 14.61 1.05
C GLU A 149 -2.73 15.46 1.25
N ALA A 150 -2.91 16.00 2.45
CA ALA A 150 -4.00 16.88 2.81
C ALA A 150 -3.53 18.13 3.55
N LYS A 151 -4.25 19.24 3.36
CA LYS A 151 -3.91 20.55 3.93
C LYS A 151 -4.60 20.72 5.27
N SER A 152 -3.83 20.90 6.34
CA SER A 152 -4.38 21.19 7.67
C SER A 152 -5.07 22.56 7.66
N SER A 153 -6.17 22.65 8.39
CA SER A 153 -6.90 23.88 8.69
C SER A 153 -6.29 24.67 9.86
N THR A 154 -5.38 24.05 10.61
CA THR A 154 -4.74 24.60 11.82
C THR A 154 -3.57 25.52 11.49
N ASP A 155 -2.70 25.12 10.55
CA ASP A 155 -1.49 25.87 10.15
C ASP A 155 -1.42 26.20 8.64
N GLY A 156 -2.27 25.59 7.82
CA GLY A 156 -2.23 25.73 6.36
C GLY A 156 -1.13 24.93 5.65
N ALA A 157 -0.46 24.02 6.36
CA ALA A 157 0.56 23.13 5.81
C ALA A 157 -0.04 21.86 5.17
N TRP A 158 0.75 21.19 4.35
CA TRP A 158 0.42 19.88 3.78
C TRP A 158 1.12 18.76 4.54
N TYR A 159 0.33 17.74 4.88
CA TYR A 159 0.77 16.55 5.59
C TYR A 159 0.32 15.29 4.84
N ASP A 160 1.11 14.23 4.95
CA ASP A 160 0.78 12.92 4.42
C ASP A 160 -0.46 12.34 5.12
N VAL A 161 -1.40 11.79 4.35
CA VAL A 161 -2.59 11.10 4.89
C VAL A 161 -2.24 9.64 5.18
N ASP A 162 -2.43 9.22 6.43
CA ASP A 162 -2.37 7.82 6.86
C ASP A 162 -3.68 7.08 6.52
N MET A 163 -4.82 7.70 6.86
CA MET A 163 -6.14 7.14 6.55
C MET A 163 -7.27 8.17 6.44
N PHE A 164 -8.22 7.90 5.55
CA PHE A 164 -9.51 8.57 5.49
C PHE A 164 -10.52 7.83 6.38
N LEU A 165 -10.94 8.48 7.47
CA LEU A 165 -11.76 7.88 8.54
C LEU A 165 -13.27 7.97 8.25
N SER A 166 -13.70 9.07 7.63
CA SER A 166 -15.12 9.35 7.36
C SER A 166 -15.28 10.42 6.28
N HIS A 167 -16.50 10.62 5.80
CA HIS A 167 -16.88 11.74 4.92
C HIS A 167 -18.19 12.37 5.38
N ARG A 168 -18.40 13.64 5.03
CA ARG A 168 -19.67 14.36 5.21
C ARG A 168 -19.91 15.30 4.02
N VAL A 169 -21.16 15.67 3.83
CA VAL A 169 -21.54 16.77 2.93
C VAL A 169 -22.13 17.89 3.79
N THR A 170 -21.64 19.10 3.62
CA THR A 170 -22.09 20.28 4.37
C THR A 170 -23.42 20.81 3.84
N SER A 171 -24.05 21.74 4.57
CA SER A 171 -25.23 22.47 4.07
C SER A 171 -24.92 23.36 2.84
N SER A 172 -23.65 23.69 2.57
CA SER A 172 -23.22 24.36 1.34
C SER A 172 -23.07 23.39 0.14
N GLY A 173 -23.28 22.08 0.33
CA GLY A 173 -23.08 21.07 -0.70
C GLY A 173 -21.60 20.73 -0.95
N GLU A 174 -20.70 21.12 -0.05
CA GLU A 174 -19.28 20.78 -0.13
C GLU A 174 -19.00 19.44 0.54
N THR A 175 -18.14 18.63 -0.07
CA THR A 175 -17.70 17.34 0.49
C THR A 175 -16.46 17.56 1.34
N GLU A 176 -16.50 17.04 2.57
CA GLU A 176 -15.37 17.04 3.50
C GLU A 176 -15.08 15.60 3.93
N VAL A 177 -13.81 15.31 4.20
CA VAL A 177 -13.35 14.02 4.76
C VAL A 177 -12.67 14.25 6.09
N ARG A 178 -12.82 13.28 7.00
CA ARG A 178 -12.00 13.24 8.22
C ARG A 178 -10.74 12.45 7.91
N VAL A 179 -9.58 13.08 8.07
CA VAL A 179 -8.26 12.48 7.80
C VAL A 179 -7.52 12.22 9.11
N ARG A 180 -6.66 11.20 9.12
CA ARG A 180 -5.52 11.11 10.04
C ARG A 180 -4.24 11.35 9.26
N PHE A 181 -3.35 12.15 9.83
CA PHE A 181 -2.05 12.44 9.24
C PHE A 181 -0.99 11.43 9.72
N VAL A 182 0.03 11.16 8.87
CA VAL A 182 1.12 10.24 9.21
C VAL A 182 1.93 10.77 10.39
N GLY A 183 1.99 9.99 11.47
CA GLY A 183 2.71 10.32 12.70
C GLY A 183 1.88 11.02 13.77
N PHE A 184 0.61 11.33 13.50
CA PHE A 184 -0.30 12.05 14.40
C PHE A 184 -1.38 11.11 14.99
N GLY A 185 -1.99 11.55 16.10
CA GLY A 185 -2.97 10.80 16.88
C GLY A 185 -4.43 10.92 16.39
N ALA A 186 -5.36 10.39 17.19
CA ALA A 186 -6.81 10.52 16.95
C ALA A 186 -7.38 11.86 17.44
N GLU A 187 -6.64 12.49 18.37
CA GLU A 187 -6.77 13.86 18.85
C GLU A 187 -6.58 14.91 17.74
N GLU A 188 -5.84 14.56 16.68
CA GLU A 188 -5.43 15.45 15.57
C GLU A 188 -6.18 15.11 14.26
N ASP A 189 -7.23 14.28 14.33
CA ASP A 189 -8.07 13.86 13.20
C ASP A 189 -8.93 15.02 12.64
N GLU A 190 -8.38 15.82 11.72
CA GLU A 190 -9.04 16.99 11.10
C GLU A 190 -10.14 16.64 10.07
N TRP A 191 -11.09 17.57 9.88
CA TRP A 191 -12.05 17.56 8.77
C TRP A 191 -11.58 18.53 7.67
N VAL A 192 -11.25 18.01 6.49
CA VAL A 192 -10.68 18.77 5.37
C VAL A 192 -11.57 18.72 4.12
N ASN A 193 -11.61 19.81 3.36
CA ASN A 193 -12.43 19.95 2.15
C ASN A 193 -11.79 19.22 0.96
N VAL A 194 -12.53 18.26 0.38
CA VAL A 194 -12.01 17.32 -0.63
C VAL A 194 -11.51 18.01 -1.90
N LYS A 195 -12.07 19.17 -2.27
CA LYS A 195 -11.71 19.91 -3.49
C LYS A 195 -10.61 20.96 -3.29
N LYS A 196 -10.34 21.34 -2.04
CA LYS A 196 -9.45 22.47 -1.67
C LYS A 196 -8.22 22.04 -0.88
N ALA A 197 -8.28 20.90 -0.21
CA ALA A 197 -7.35 20.49 0.84
C ALA A 197 -7.00 18.99 0.82
N VAL A 198 -7.22 18.28 -0.31
CA VAL A 198 -6.77 16.89 -0.52
C VAL A 198 -6.27 16.76 -1.95
N ARG A 199 -5.09 16.16 -2.15
CA ARG A 199 -4.54 15.84 -3.49
C ARG A 199 -3.61 14.62 -3.44
N GLY A 200 -3.22 14.11 -4.60
CA GLY A 200 -2.17 13.06 -4.68
C GLY A 200 -0.84 13.61 -4.17
N ARG A 201 -0.05 12.77 -3.49
CA ARG A 201 1.24 13.16 -2.88
C ARG A 201 2.18 13.84 -3.89
N SER A 202 2.71 14.99 -3.49
CA SER A 202 3.67 15.79 -4.28
C SER A 202 5.01 15.07 -4.38
N ILE A 203 5.60 15.02 -5.58
CA ILE A 203 6.82 14.26 -5.85
C ILE A 203 8.04 15.19 -5.79
N PRO A 204 9.10 14.90 -5.00
CA PRO A 204 10.34 15.67 -5.02
C PRO A 204 10.96 15.74 -6.42
N PHE A 205 11.48 16.92 -6.81
CA PHE A 205 12.19 17.06 -8.09
C PHE A 205 13.56 16.36 -8.06
N GLU A 206 13.90 15.60 -9.10
CA GLU A 206 15.28 15.15 -9.29
C GLU A 206 16.21 16.32 -9.64
N HIS A 207 17.50 16.17 -9.33
CA HIS A 207 18.56 17.15 -9.65
C HIS A 207 18.62 17.57 -11.13
N SER A 208 18.23 16.65 -12.02
CA SER A 208 18.11 16.78 -13.47
C SER A 208 16.90 17.62 -13.90
N GLU A 209 15.81 17.58 -13.12
CA GLU A 209 14.49 18.13 -13.46
C GLU A 209 14.35 19.62 -13.16
N CYS A 210 15.42 20.31 -12.75
CA CYS A 210 15.37 21.74 -12.41
C CYS A 210 14.72 22.61 -13.50
N CYS A 211 14.88 22.23 -14.78
CA CYS A 211 14.32 22.89 -15.96
C CYS A 211 12.78 22.81 -16.05
N LYS A 212 12.14 21.87 -15.33
CA LYS A 212 10.68 21.73 -15.26
C LYS A 212 10.02 22.76 -14.32
N VAL A 213 10.78 23.35 -13.40
CA VAL A 213 10.32 24.44 -12.53
C VAL A 213 10.30 25.73 -13.35
N MET A 214 9.16 26.43 -13.34
CA MET A 214 8.91 27.65 -14.13
C MET A 214 8.43 28.80 -13.23
N VAL A 215 8.73 30.04 -13.63
CA VAL A 215 8.19 31.25 -12.97
C VAL A 215 6.67 31.29 -13.12
N GLY A 216 5.98 31.71 -12.06
CA GLY A 216 4.52 31.62 -11.92
C GLY A 216 4.02 30.22 -11.55
N GLY A 217 4.90 29.20 -11.51
CA GLY A 217 4.52 27.83 -11.16
C GLY A 217 4.22 27.65 -9.67
N LEU A 218 3.13 26.95 -9.37
CA LEU A 218 2.83 26.43 -8.03
C LEU A 218 3.73 25.23 -7.72
N VAL A 219 4.34 25.22 -6.55
CA VAL A 219 5.18 24.13 -6.03
C VAL A 219 4.86 23.90 -4.56
N LEU A 220 4.98 22.65 -4.09
CA LEU A 220 5.02 22.38 -2.66
C LEU A 220 6.48 22.60 -2.20
N CYS A 221 6.70 23.47 -1.22
CA CYS A 221 8.03 23.75 -0.67
C CYS A 221 8.12 23.39 0.81
N LEU A 222 9.15 22.61 1.16
CA LEU A 222 9.61 22.43 2.53
C LEU A 222 10.13 23.77 3.06
N GLN A 223 9.58 24.26 4.17
CA GLN A 223 10.09 25.40 4.92
C GLN A 223 10.95 24.87 6.08
N GLU A 224 12.27 25.04 5.99
CA GLU A 224 13.25 24.62 7.00
C GLU A 224 13.37 25.73 8.07
N ARG A 225 12.78 25.54 9.26
CA ARG A 225 12.98 26.39 10.45
C ARG A 225 13.90 25.66 11.45
N ARG A 226 14.19 26.26 12.61
CA ARG A 226 15.17 25.71 13.59
C ARG A 226 14.80 24.31 14.08
N ASP A 227 13.54 24.14 14.47
CA ASP A 227 13.03 22.97 15.19
C ASP A 227 11.86 22.29 14.42
N GLN A 228 11.56 22.76 13.21
CA GLN A 228 10.41 22.35 12.41
C GLN A 228 10.75 22.35 10.91
N SER A 229 10.23 21.36 10.18
CA SER A 229 10.39 21.21 8.74
C SER A 229 9.03 20.88 8.11
N ILE A 230 8.32 21.90 7.64
CA ILE A 230 6.89 21.83 7.31
C ILE A 230 6.69 22.17 5.82
N TYR A 231 5.78 21.47 5.14
CA TYR A 231 5.53 21.67 3.71
C TYR A 231 4.37 22.65 3.47
N TYR A 232 4.57 23.65 2.61
CA TYR A 232 3.55 24.63 2.25
C TYR A 232 3.48 24.82 0.72
N ASP A 233 2.32 25.23 0.22
CA ASP A 233 2.23 25.75 -1.15
C ASP A 233 3.03 27.06 -1.28
N ALA A 234 3.70 27.23 -2.42
CA ALA A 234 4.40 28.45 -2.78
C ALA A 234 4.39 28.66 -4.29
N HIS A 235 4.45 29.92 -4.72
CA HIS A 235 4.59 30.32 -6.11
C HIS A 235 6.02 30.77 -6.42
N VAL A 236 6.57 30.32 -7.55
CA VAL A 236 7.92 30.72 -8.00
C VAL A 236 7.89 32.12 -8.61
N LEU A 237 8.58 33.06 -7.99
CA LEU A 237 8.71 34.45 -8.47
C LEU A 237 9.86 34.62 -9.47
N GLU A 238 11.02 34.02 -9.19
CA GLU A 238 12.22 34.13 -10.04
C GLU A 238 13.08 32.85 -9.97
N ILE A 239 13.90 32.59 -10.99
CA ILE A 239 14.81 31.44 -11.02
C ILE A 239 16.22 31.87 -11.50
N GLU A 240 17.18 31.91 -10.59
CA GLU A 240 18.59 32.10 -10.93
C GLU A 240 19.18 30.76 -11.43
N ARG A 241 19.20 30.58 -12.76
CA ARG A 241 19.77 29.39 -13.41
C ARG A 241 21.30 29.40 -13.28
N LYS A 242 21.88 28.33 -12.72
CA LYS A 242 23.35 28.17 -12.58
C LYS A 242 23.84 26.91 -13.28
N THR A 243 25.08 26.91 -13.75
CA THR A 243 25.70 25.72 -14.34
C THR A 243 25.94 24.65 -13.27
N HIS A 244 25.52 23.41 -13.55
CA HIS A 244 25.73 22.25 -12.68
C HIS A 244 25.76 20.95 -13.48
N ASP A 245 26.26 19.89 -12.83
CA ASP A 245 26.37 18.54 -13.37
C ASP A 245 25.47 17.56 -12.60
N ILE A 246 25.69 16.26 -12.82
CA ILE A 246 24.96 15.15 -12.16
C ILE A 246 25.11 15.11 -10.63
N ARG A 247 25.99 15.92 -10.02
CA ARG A 247 26.22 15.94 -8.57
C ARG A 247 25.14 16.68 -7.79
N GLY A 248 24.29 17.47 -8.46
CA GLY A 248 23.19 18.19 -7.81
C GLY A 248 22.89 19.55 -8.44
N CYS A 249 21.61 19.94 -8.45
CA CYS A 249 21.16 21.24 -8.92
C CYS A 249 21.76 22.39 -8.09
N ARG A 250 22.22 23.44 -8.77
CA ARG A 250 22.75 24.68 -8.17
C ARG A 250 21.90 25.92 -8.45
N CYS A 251 20.79 25.78 -9.19
CA CYS A 251 19.85 26.87 -9.41
C CYS A 251 19.23 27.32 -8.08
N LEU A 252 18.98 28.62 -7.96
CA LEU A 252 18.21 29.19 -6.85
C LEU A 252 16.81 29.56 -7.35
N PHE A 253 15.82 29.35 -6.49
CA PHE A 253 14.41 29.58 -6.80
C PHE A 253 13.88 30.57 -5.76
N PHE A 254 13.54 31.78 -6.21
CA PHE A 254 12.89 32.77 -5.36
C PHE A 254 11.40 32.46 -5.36
N ILE A 255 10.84 32.18 -4.18
CA ILE A 255 9.45 31.76 -3.99
C ILE A 255 8.74 32.69 -3.02
N ARG A 256 7.40 32.80 -3.16
CA ARG A 256 6.52 33.35 -2.14
C ARG A 256 5.61 32.25 -1.61
N TYR A 257 5.52 32.13 -0.29
CA TYR A 257 4.66 31.18 0.40
C TYR A 257 3.20 31.65 0.43
N ASP A 258 2.25 30.74 0.18
CA ASP A 258 0.83 31.07 0.06
C ASP A 258 0.14 31.31 1.43
N HIS A 259 0.74 30.86 2.54
CA HIS A 259 0.14 30.93 3.88
C HIS A 259 0.39 32.26 4.60
N ASP A 260 1.60 32.83 4.47
CA ASP A 260 2.02 34.05 5.15
C ASP A 260 2.51 35.18 4.20
N SER A 261 2.52 34.92 2.88
CA SER A 261 3.13 35.78 1.86
C SER A 261 4.63 36.07 2.06
N SER A 262 5.33 35.29 2.90
CA SER A 262 6.78 35.43 3.06
C SER A 262 7.54 34.97 1.83
N GLU A 263 8.71 35.55 1.59
CA GLU A 263 9.54 35.31 0.41
C GLU A 263 10.87 34.67 0.82
N GLU A 264 11.29 33.62 0.11
CA GLU A 264 12.53 32.89 0.39
C GLU A 264 13.24 32.44 -0.89
N THR A 265 14.58 32.46 -0.88
CA THR A 265 15.40 31.91 -1.95
C THR A 265 15.85 30.48 -1.61
N VAL A 266 15.19 29.49 -2.20
CA VAL A 266 15.38 28.07 -1.90
C VAL A 266 16.18 27.33 -2.98
N ARG A 267 16.60 26.09 -2.66
CA ARG A 267 17.24 25.14 -3.59
C ARG A 267 16.24 24.07 -4.00
N LEU A 268 16.43 23.50 -5.20
CA LEU A 268 15.52 22.47 -5.77
C LEU A 268 15.17 21.33 -4.80
N ARG A 269 16.11 20.89 -3.94
CA ARG A 269 15.88 19.83 -2.94
C ARG A 269 14.71 20.07 -1.97
N ARG A 270 14.28 21.33 -1.81
CA ARG A 270 13.16 21.73 -0.95
C ARG A 270 11.84 21.81 -1.71
N LEU A 271 11.84 21.57 -3.03
CA LEU A 271 10.67 21.68 -3.90
C LEU A 271 10.17 20.31 -4.34
N CYS A 272 8.85 20.15 -4.37
CA CYS A 272 8.15 19.02 -4.96
C CYS A 272 7.21 19.52 -6.07
N ARG A 273 7.06 18.73 -7.14
CA ARG A 273 6.00 18.92 -8.14
C ARG A 273 4.68 18.39 -7.59
N ILE A 274 3.67 19.24 -7.64
CA ILE A 274 2.28 18.86 -7.37
C ILE A 274 1.74 18.13 -8.60
N LEU A 275 0.96 17.06 -8.37
CA LEU A 275 0.22 16.38 -9.42
C LEU A 275 -1.17 17.03 -9.55
N GLY A 276 -1.55 17.39 -10.77
CA GLY A 276 -2.86 17.98 -11.11
C GLY A 276 -3.74 17.02 -11.89
#